data_AF-X1NYW6-F1
#
_entry.id   AF-X1NYW6-F1
#
_cell.length_a   1.000
_cell.length_b   1.000
_cell.length_c   1.000
_cell.angle_alpha   90.00
_cell.angle_beta   90.00
_cell.angle_gamma   90.00
#
_symmetry.space_group_name_H-M   'P 1'
#
loop_
_entity.id
_entity.type
_entity.pdbx_description
1 polymer ?
#
loop_
_entity_poly.entity_id
_entity_poly.type
_entity_poly.pdbx_seq_one_letter_code
_entity_poly.pdbx_strand_id
1 'polypeptide(L)'
;MSQTNVNQSLLAVYTGQGKGKTTAALGVALRAAGHGLKVIMIQFSKADFAYGEYLFVDNYHPFEIVQLNKGKTAGQTEEELHLTFRQTFAYAEEVLLEGIIT
;
A
#
# COMPACT_ATOMS: atom_id res chain seq x y z
N MET A 1 13.76 -18.24 -32.56
CA MET A 1 13.61 -16.86 -32.06
C MET A 1 13.26 -16.96 -30.58
N SER A 2 14.19 -16.61 -29.69
CA SER A 2 14.00 -16.67 -28.24
C SER A 2 13.03 -15.58 -27.79
N GLN A 3 11.92 -15.94 -27.16
CA GLN A 3 11.09 -14.96 -26.47
C GLN A 3 11.82 -14.53 -25.19
N THR A 4 12.32 -13.31 -25.18
CA THR A 4 12.78 -12.67 -23.94
C THR A 4 11.53 -12.30 -23.15
N ASN A 5 11.19 -13.10 -22.14
CA ASN A 5 10.16 -12.74 -21.17
C ASN A 5 10.65 -11.53 -20.38
N VAL A 6 10.37 -10.32 -20.87
CA VAL A 6 10.55 -9.11 -20.08
C VAL A 6 9.41 -9.10 -19.08
N ASN A 7 9.70 -9.40 -17.81
CA ASN A 7 8.77 -9.12 -16.72
C ASN A 7 8.59 -7.61 -16.64
N GLN A 8 7.58 -7.06 -17.32
CA GLN A 8 7.31 -5.62 -17.32
C GLN A 8 6.60 -5.23 -16.03
N SER A 9 7.25 -4.39 -15.22
CA SER A 9 6.60 -3.72 -14.10
C SER A 9 5.63 -2.65 -14.61
N LEU A 10 4.42 -2.60 -14.06
CA LEU A 10 3.40 -1.61 -14.40
C LEU A 10 3.21 -0.61 -13.26
N LEU A 11 3.15 0.68 -13.61
CA LEU A 11 2.80 1.75 -12.67
C LEU A 11 1.40 2.29 -13.00
N ALA A 12 0.49 2.26 -12.03
CA ALA A 12 -0.84 2.83 -12.15
C ALA A 12 -1.01 4.01 -11.17
N VAL A 13 -1.46 5.16 -11.67
CA VAL A 13 -1.69 6.37 -10.86
C VAL A 13 -3.17 6.72 -10.86
N TYR A 14 -3.81 6.57 -9.70
CA TYR A 14 -5.19 7.01 -9.48
C TYR A 14 -5.20 8.43 -8.88
N THR A 15 -5.58 9.43 -9.67
CA THR A 15 -5.59 10.86 -9.26
C THR A 15 -6.96 11.52 -9.49
N GLY A 16 -7.11 12.77 -9.04
CA GLY A 16 -8.34 13.56 -9.13
C GLY A 16 -9.13 13.64 -7.83
N GLN A 17 -10.16 14.50 -7.79
CA GLN A 17 -10.94 14.78 -6.56
C GLN A 17 -12.07 13.78 -6.29
N GLY A 18 -12.37 12.89 -7.25
CA GLY A 18 -13.41 11.87 -7.10
C GLY A 18 -13.12 10.87 -5.96
N LYS A 19 -14.19 10.37 -5.34
CA LYS A 19 -14.13 9.21 -4.44
C LYS A 19 -13.78 7.95 -5.25
N GLY A 20 -13.10 6.99 -4.63
CA GLY A 20 -12.84 5.66 -5.23
C GLY A 20 -11.38 5.35 -5.62
N LYS A 21 -10.45 6.30 -5.52
CA LYS A 21 -9.01 6.06 -5.80
C LYS A 21 -8.44 4.92 -4.94
N THR A 22 -8.64 5.02 -3.63
CA THR A 22 -8.21 3.98 -2.67
C THR A 22 -8.93 2.65 -2.93
N THR A 23 -10.22 2.70 -3.26
CA THR A 23 -11.02 1.51 -3.56
C THR A 23 -10.54 0.79 -4.82
N ALA A 24 -10.15 1.55 -5.86
CA ALA A 24 -9.59 0.98 -7.08
C ALA A 24 -8.25 0.28 -6.82
N ALA A 25 -7.33 0.95 -6.09
CA ALA A 25 -6.04 0.36 -5.69
C ALA A 25 -6.23 -0.90 -4.84
N LEU A 26 -7.15 -0.85 -3.86
CA LEU A 26 -7.50 -1.99 -3.03
C LEU A 26 -8.09 -3.15 -3.84
N GLY A 27 -8.95 -2.89 -4.83
CA GLY A 27 -9.52 -3.92 -5.68
C GLY A 27 -8.45 -4.70 -6.47
N VAL A 28 -7.41 -4.01 -6.95
CA VAL A 28 -6.25 -4.64 -7.60
C VAL A 28 -5.45 -5.47 -6.60
N ALA A 29 -5.16 -4.91 -5.42
CA ALA A 29 -4.47 -5.60 -4.33
C ALA A 29 -5.18 -6.90 -3.92
N LEU A 30 -6.49 -6.84 -3.68
CA LEU A 30 -7.30 -8.00 -3.31
C LEU A 30 -7.35 -9.05 -4.42
N ARG A 31 -7.43 -8.62 -5.70
CA ARG A 31 -7.38 -9.55 -6.83
C ARG A 31 -6.05 -10.31 -6.87
N ALA A 32 -4.93 -9.59 -6.73
CA ALA A 32 -3.60 -10.19 -6.73
C ALA A 32 -3.44 -11.16 -5.55
N ALA A 33 -3.81 -10.71 -4.35
CA ALA A 33 -3.78 -11.52 -3.14
C ALA A 33 -4.65 -12.78 -3.28
N GLY A 34 -5.85 -12.68 -3.85
CA GLY A 34 -6.74 -13.82 -4.11
C GLY A 34 -6.18 -14.86 -5.08
N HIS A 35 -5.20 -14.48 -5.91
CA HIS A 35 -4.42 -15.41 -6.75
C HIS A 35 -3.15 -15.94 -6.05
N GLY A 36 -2.97 -15.67 -4.76
CA GLY A 36 -1.81 -16.10 -3.96
C GLY A 36 -0.56 -15.25 -4.16
N LEU A 37 -0.66 -14.09 -4.82
CA LEU A 37 0.46 -13.16 -4.95
C LEU A 37 0.66 -12.39 -3.65
N LYS A 38 1.91 -12.12 -3.29
CA LYS A 38 2.25 -11.23 -2.16
C LYS A 38 1.91 -9.80 -2.52
N VAL A 39 1.25 -9.10 -1.62
CA VAL A 39 0.79 -7.73 -1.78
C VAL A 39 1.09 -6.95 -0.52
N ILE A 40 1.64 -5.75 -0.68
CA ILE A 40 1.80 -4.78 0.39
C ILE A 40 1.09 -3.48 0.01
N MET A 41 0.34 -2.91 0.95
CA MET A 41 -0.27 -1.59 0.83
C MET A 41 0.30 -0.67 1.90
N ILE A 42 1.02 0.36 1.46
CA ILE A 42 1.65 1.35 2.34
C ILE A 42 0.80 2.63 2.33
N GLN A 43 0.40 3.09 3.52
CA GLN A 43 -0.47 4.26 3.68
C GLN A 43 0.27 5.42 4.37
N PHE A 44 0.32 6.58 3.71
CA PHE A 44 0.97 7.79 4.25
C PHE A 44 0.08 8.56 5.23
N SER A 45 -1.21 8.64 4.93
CA SER A 45 -2.20 9.32 5.77
C SER A 45 -3.57 8.70 5.56
N LYS A 46 -4.12 8.09 6.62
CA LYS A 46 -5.49 7.59 6.65
C LYS A 46 -6.00 7.65 8.09
N ALA A 47 -7.18 8.22 8.29
CA ALA A 47 -7.78 8.30 9.61
C ALA A 47 -8.08 6.91 10.17
N ASP A 48 -7.86 6.75 11.48
CA ASP A 48 -8.12 5.51 12.22
C ASP A 48 -9.61 5.23 12.29
N PHE A 49 -10.10 4.45 11.33
CA PHE A 49 -11.39 3.79 11.44
C PHE A 49 -11.17 2.30 11.26
N ALA A 50 -11.93 1.50 11.99
CA ALA A 50 -12.01 0.04 11.84
C ALA A 50 -12.64 -0.29 10.47
N TYR A 51 -11.85 -0.09 9.42
CA TYR A 51 -12.19 -0.38 8.04
C TYR A 51 -12.16 -1.89 7.82
N GLY A 52 -13.16 -2.43 7.11
CA GLY A 52 -13.26 -3.86 6.83
C GLY A 52 -12.02 -4.42 6.11
N GLU A 53 -11.29 -3.57 5.41
CA GLU A 53 -9.99 -3.86 4.81
C GLU A 53 -8.96 -4.40 5.82
N TYR A 54 -8.87 -3.80 7.01
CA TYR A 54 -7.95 -4.25 8.06
C TYR A 54 -8.34 -5.63 8.59
N LEU A 55 -9.64 -5.83 8.84
CA LEU A 55 -10.16 -7.12 9.32
C LEU A 55 -9.91 -8.25 8.32
N PHE A 56 -10.02 -7.96 7.02
CA PHE A 56 -9.72 -8.93 5.97
C PHE A 56 -8.23 -9.28 5.94
N VAL A 57 -7.37 -8.26 5.97
CA VAL A 57 -5.91 -8.41 5.89
C VAL A 57 -5.33 -9.14 7.11
N ASP A 58 -5.85 -8.86 8.31
CA ASP A 58 -5.43 -9.55 9.54
C ASP A 58 -5.66 -11.08 9.48
N ASN A 59 -6.56 -11.54 8.60
CA ASN A 59 -6.87 -12.96 8.43
C ASN A 59 -6.34 -13.54 7.10
N TYR A 60 -5.70 -12.73 6.25
CA TYR A 60 -5.26 -13.14 4.92
C TYR A 60 -3.83 -12.66 4.60
N HIS A 61 -2.88 -13.52 4.96
CA HIS A 61 -1.44 -13.24 4.99
C HIS A 61 -0.71 -12.96 3.66
N PRO A 62 -1.20 -13.30 2.44
CA PRO A 62 -0.54 -12.80 1.24
C PRO A 62 -0.78 -11.29 1.02
N PHE A 63 -1.59 -10.64 1.85
CA PHE A 63 -1.79 -9.20 1.82
C PHE A 63 -1.38 -8.59 3.17
N GLU A 64 -0.57 -7.53 3.14
CA GLU A 64 -0.19 -6.73 4.31
C GLU A 64 -0.57 -5.25 4.11
N ILE A 65 -1.03 -4.59 5.18
CA ILE A 65 -1.25 -3.15 5.21
C ILE A 65 -0.33 -2.54 6.26
N VAL A 66 0.53 -1.60 5.83
CA VAL A 66 1.47 -0.88 6.69
C VAL A 66 1.07 0.58 6.79
N GLN A 67 0.94 1.05 8.03
CA GLN A 67 0.67 2.45 8.35
C GLN A 67 1.52 2.88 9.56
N LEU A 68 2.54 3.73 9.33
CA LEU A 68 3.47 4.12 10.38
C LEU A 68 2.93 5.19 11.34
N ASN A 69 1.87 5.93 10.97
CA ASN A 69 1.17 6.91 11.82
C ASN A 69 -0.14 6.38 12.43
N LYS A 70 -0.34 5.06 12.50
CA LYS A 70 -1.57 4.47 13.06
C LYS A 70 -1.84 5.04 14.46
N GLY A 71 -3.07 5.48 14.71
CA GLY A 71 -3.51 6.07 15.98
C GLY A 71 -3.20 7.55 16.18
N LYS A 72 -2.50 8.21 15.24
CA LYS A 72 -2.04 9.62 15.40
C LYS A 72 -2.55 10.56 14.31
N THR A 73 -3.41 10.08 13.40
CA THR A 73 -3.78 10.85 12.20
C THR A 73 -4.55 12.14 12.52
N ALA A 74 -5.18 12.24 13.69
CA ALA A 74 -5.88 13.44 14.15
C ALA A 74 -5.02 14.23 15.15
N GLY A 75 -4.77 15.51 14.85
CA GLY A 75 -4.08 16.43 15.77
C GLY A 75 -2.55 16.47 15.66
N GLN A 76 -1.96 15.80 14.67
CA GLN A 76 -0.53 15.90 14.38
C GLN A 76 -0.15 17.31 13.90
N THR A 77 1.03 17.77 14.32
CA THR A 77 1.65 18.97 13.74
C THR A 77 2.14 18.70 12.33
N GLU A 78 2.36 19.76 11.56
CA GLU A 78 2.93 19.67 10.22
C GLU A 78 4.32 18.99 10.24
N GLU A 79 5.13 19.27 11.27
CA GLU A 79 6.45 18.64 11.44
C GLU A 79 6.35 17.13 11.70
N GLU A 80 5.41 16.69 12.54
CA GLU A 80 5.17 15.27 12.82
C GLU A 80 4.67 14.52 11.58
N LEU A 81 3.79 15.17 10.81
CA LEU A 81 3.28 14.62 9.56
C LEU A 81 4.42 14.48 8.54
N HIS A 82 5.24 15.53 8.37
CA HIS A 82 6.39 15.51 7.47
C HIS A 82 7.40 14.43 7.85
N LEU A 83 7.70 14.26 9.14
CA LEU A 83 8.60 13.22 9.62
C LEU A 83 8.04 11.84 9.28
N THR A 84 6.77 11.60 9.57
CA THR A 84 6.14 10.30 9.30
C THR A 84 6.09 10.01 7.80
N PHE A 85 5.80 11.01 6.96
CA PHE A 85 5.80 10.83 5.51
C PHE A 85 7.17 10.43 4.98
N ARG A 86 8.25 11.04 5.51
CA ARG A 86 9.62 10.64 5.15
C ARG A 86 9.94 9.21 5.57
N GLN A 87 9.54 8.81 6.77
CA GLN A 87 9.73 7.44 7.25
C GLN A 87 8.95 6.44 6.41
N THR A 88 7.69 6.72 6.10
CA THR A 88 6.85 5.87 5.25
C THR A 88 7.41 5.77 3.83
N PHE A 89 7.96 6.86 3.30
CA PHE A 89 8.62 6.85 1.99
C PHE A 89 9.89 5.99 1.99
N ALA A 90 10.74 6.14 3.00
CA ALA A 90 11.95 5.33 3.14
C ALA A 90 11.62 3.84 3.24
N TYR A 91 10.59 3.49 4.01
CA TYR A 91 10.10 2.12 4.10
C TYR A 91 9.57 1.59 2.76
N ALA A 92 8.84 2.41 1.99
CA ALA A 92 8.38 2.01 0.67
C ALA A 92 9.53 1.76 -0.31
N GLU A 93 10.60 2.57 -0.24
CA GLU A 93 11.81 2.38 -1.03
C GLU A 93 12.52 1.08 -0.67
N GLU A 94 12.71 0.81 0.63
CA GLU A 94 13.29 -0.44 1.14
C GLU A 94 12.51 -1.66 0.62
N VAL A 95 11.19 -1.69 0.82
CA VAL A 95 10.33 -2.81 0.39
C VAL A 95 10.37 -3.04 -1.12
N LEU A 96 10.41 -1.97 -1.92
CA LEU A 96 10.51 -2.07 -3.37
C LEU A 96 11.86 -2.65 -3.82
N LEU A 97 12.96 -2.32 -3.12
CA LEU A 97 14.30 -2.77 -3.43
C LEU A 97 14.59 -4.20 -2.92
N GLU A 98 14.07 -4.56 -1.75
CA GLU A 98 14.23 -5.90 -1.16
C GLU A 98 13.47 -6.99 -1.90
N GLY A 99 12.48 -6.60 -2.71
CA GLY A 99 11.81 -7.54 -3.60
C GLY A 99 10.90 -8.51 -2.86
N ILE A 100 9.84 -7.98 -2.21
CA ILE A 100 8.62 -8.74 -1.90
C ILE A 100 8.00 -9.41 -3.17
N ILE A 101 8.61 -9.22 -4.35
CA ILE A 101 8.56 -10.06 -5.54
C ILE A 101 9.57 -11.23 -5.43
N THR A 102 9.32 -12.20 -4.55
CA THR A 102 9.79 -13.59 -4.74
C THR A 102 8.80 -14.59 -4.19
#